data_AF-A0A0S9QT49-F1
#
_entry.id   AF-A0A0S9QT49-F1
#
_cell.length_a   1.000
_cell.length_b   1.000
_cell.length_c   1.000
_cell.angle_alpha   90.00
_cell.angle_beta   90.00
_cell.angle_gamma   90.00
#
_symmetry.space_group_name_H-M   'P 1'
#
loop_
_entity.id
_entity.type
_entity.pdbx_description
1 polymer ?
#
loop_
_entity_poly.entity_id
_entity_poly.type
_entity_poly.pdbx_seq_one_letter_code
_entity_poly.pdbx_strand_id
1 'polypeptide(L)'
;MKSRDTLIRLRRFQVDEKRRRVTQIEMMKADFTRMALELDREVAHEESRAGISDPAHFAYPTYARAAATRRDNMRQSAAALEGQLAEAKAELGEAFEDLKKIEILDDRERTAERAAEAARDQAAMDGIGLSRIRA
;
A
#
# COMPACT_ATOMS: atom_id res chain seq x y z
N MET A 1 9.62 27.81 -4.21
CA MET A 1 9.24 26.80 -5.23
C MET A 1 10.11 25.53 -5.29
N LYS A 2 11.39 25.54 -5.70
CA LYS A 2 12.17 24.28 -5.96
C LYS A 2 12.32 23.29 -4.79
N SER A 3 12.49 23.79 -3.56
CA SER A 3 12.63 22.94 -2.36
C SER A 3 11.36 22.13 -2.05
N ARG A 4 10.19 22.73 -2.30
CA ARG A 4 8.88 22.16 -1.97
C ARG A 4 8.40 21.13 -2.99
N ASP A 5 8.62 21.38 -4.27
CA ASP A 5 8.40 20.39 -5.33
C ASP A 5 9.25 19.12 -5.11
N THR A 6 10.49 19.31 -4.63
CA THR A 6 11.37 18.20 -4.24
C THR A 6 10.80 17.42 -3.06
N LEU A 7 10.22 18.11 -2.07
CA LEU A 7 9.55 17.48 -0.93
C LEU A 7 8.29 16.69 -1.35
N ILE A 8 7.45 17.24 -2.23
CA ILE A 8 6.28 16.53 -2.77
C ILE A 8 6.71 15.25 -3.51
N ARG A 9 7.74 15.34 -4.35
CA ARG A 9 8.30 14.16 -5.04
C ARG A 9 8.83 13.11 -4.06
N LEU A 10 9.53 13.52 -3.02
CA LEU A 10 10.00 12.61 -1.97
C LEU A 10 8.83 11.90 -1.27
N ARG A 11 7.76 12.62 -0.93
CA ARG A 11 6.58 12.02 -0.28
C ARG A 11 5.82 11.07 -1.20
N ARG A 12 5.68 11.39 -2.49
CA ARG A 12 5.12 10.47 -3.49
C ARG A 12 5.94 9.18 -3.57
N PHE A 13 7.26 9.29 -3.59
CA PHE A 13 8.13 8.12 -3.58
C PHE A 13 7.92 7.26 -2.32
N GLN A 14 7.80 7.87 -1.14
CA GLN A 14 7.50 7.14 0.11
C GLN A 14 6.15 6.42 0.04
N VAL A 15 5.11 7.06 -0.48
CA VAL A 15 3.78 6.44 -0.68
C VAL A 15 3.90 5.24 -1.62
N ASP A 16 4.60 5.39 -2.75
CA ASP A 16 4.78 4.30 -3.72
C ASP A 16 5.57 3.13 -3.13
N GLU A 17 6.60 3.40 -2.33
CA GLU A 17 7.37 2.38 -1.61
C GLU A 17 6.50 1.60 -0.62
N LYS A 18 5.73 2.30 0.22
CA LYS A 18 4.80 1.67 1.18
C LYS A 18 3.72 0.87 0.45
N ARG A 19 3.21 1.36 -0.68
CA ARG A 19 2.24 0.65 -1.52
C ARG A 19 2.83 -0.65 -2.05
N ARG A 20 4.06 -0.63 -2.55
CA ARG A 20 4.76 -1.85 -3.00
C ARG A 20 4.94 -2.85 -1.87
N ARG A 21 5.27 -2.40 -0.66
CA ARG A 21 5.37 -3.25 0.54
C ARG A 21 4.05 -3.95 0.85
N VAL A 22 2.92 -3.22 0.83
CA VAL A 22 1.58 -3.80 1.01
C VAL A 22 1.32 -4.87 -0.05
N THR A 23 1.52 -4.56 -1.32
CA THR A 23 1.31 -5.52 -2.42
C THR A 23 2.18 -6.77 -2.28
N GLN A 24 3.44 -6.63 -1.85
CA GLN A 24 4.34 -7.77 -1.63
C GLN A 24 3.82 -8.71 -0.53
N ILE A 25 3.34 -8.15 0.58
CA ILE A 25 2.77 -8.94 1.69
C ILE A 25 1.48 -9.63 1.23
N GLU A 26 0.62 -8.95 0.47
CA GLU A 26 -0.61 -9.53 -0.08
C GLU A 26 -0.33 -10.69 -1.03
N MET A 27 0.65 -10.55 -1.94
CA MET A 27 1.08 -11.63 -2.83
C MET A 27 1.60 -12.83 -2.03
N MET A 28 2.47 -12.58 -1.05
CA MET A 28 3.02 -13.66 -0.23
C MET A 28 1.96 -14.41 0.59
N LYS A 29 0.97 -13.68 1.13
CA LYS A 29 -0.19 -14.28 1.81
C LYS A 29 -1.02 -15.14 0.84
N ALA A 30 -1.27 -14.65 -0.37
CA ALA A 30 -2.01 -15.38 -1.39
C ALA A 30 -1.29 -16.68 -1.79
N ASP A 31 0.04 -16.63 -1.94
CA ASP A 31 0.85 -17.81 -2.24
C ASP A 31 0.80 -18.85 -1.12
N PHE A 32 0.96 -18.44 0.14
CA PHE A 32 0.82 -19.38 1.28
C PHE A 32 -0.56 -20.01 1.34
N THR A 33 -1.61 -19.24 1.08
CA THR A 33 -2.99 -19.74 1.05
C THR A 33 -3.17 -20.76 -0.08
N ARG A 34 -2.65 -20.47 -1.28
CA ARG A 34 -2.69 -21.39 -2.42
C ARG A 34 -1.93 -22.68 -2.14
N MET A 35 -0.72 -22.58 -1.61
CA MET A 35 0.09 -23.77 -1.25
C MET A 35 -0.59 -24.62 -0.16
N ALA A 36 -1.26 -23.99 0.82
CA ALA A 36 -2.04 -24.74 1.81
C ALA A 36 -3.19 -25.53 1.15
N LEU A 37 -3.91 -24.92 0.20
CA LEU A 37 -4.98 -25.59 -0.55
C LEU A 37 -4.47 -26.73 -1.44
N GLU A 38 -3.30 -26.59 -2.03
CA GLU A 38 -2.63 -27.66 -2.78
C GLU A 38 -2.30 -28.85 -1.87
N LEU A 39 -1.72 -28.58 -0.69
CA LEU A 39 -1.41 -29.61 0.31
C LEU A 39 -2.66 -30.28 0.88
N ASP A 40 -3.77 -29.56 1.06
CA ASP A 40 -5.06 -30.16 1.44
C ASP A 40 -5.53 -31.21 0.43
N ARG A 41 -5.37 -30.92 -0.87
CA ARG A 41 -5.73 -31.87 -1.94
C ARG A 41 -4.83 -33.09 -1.94
N GLU A 42 -3.53 -32.90 -1.71
CA GLU A 42 -2.57 -34.00 -1.59
C GLU A 42 -2.88 -34.91 -0.40
N VAL A 43 -3.20 -34.33 0.76
CA VAL A 43 -3.63 -35.08 1.95
C VAL A 43 -4.87 -35.91 1.63
N ALA A 44 -5.92 -35.28 1.10
CA ALA A 44 -7.18 -35.98 0.78
C ALA A 44 -6.98 -37.10 -0.25
N HIS A 45 -6.11 -36.87 -1.25
CA HIS A 45 -5.77 -37.88 -2.23
C HIS A 45 -5.07 -39.09 -1.59
N GLU A 46 -4.11 -38.85 -0.69
CA GLU A 46 -3.37 -39.91 -0.03
C GLU A 46 -4.24 -40.69 0.98
N GLU A 47 -5.08 -39.99 1.75
CA GLU A 47 -6.08 -40.61 2.63
C GLU A 47 -7.05 -41.51 1.85
N SER A 48 -7.55 -41.03 0.71
CA SER A 48 -8.43 -41.81 -0.16
C SER A 48 -7.73 -43.03 -0.75
N ARG A 49 -6.46 -42.92 -1.12
CA ARG A 49 -5.66 -44.05 -1.64
C ARG A 49 -5.39 -45.10 -0.58
N ALA A 50 -5.11 -44.68 0.65
CA ALA A 50 -4.86 -45.58 1.77
C ALA A 50 -6.14 -46.14 2.39
N GLY A 51 -7.29 -45.49 2.16
CA GLY A 51 -8.55 -45.81 2.84
C GLY A 51 -8.55 -45.47 4.33
N ILE A 52 -7.62 -44.61 4.77
CA ILE A 52 -7.42 -44.23 6.17
C ILE A 52 -7.35 -42.70 6.24
N SER A 53 -8.37 -42.09 6.83
CA SER A 53 -8.48 -40.64 6.99
C SER A 53 -8.32 -40.15 8.44
N ASP A 54 -8.21 -41.06 9.41
CA ASP A 54 -7.98 -40.70 10.81
C ASP A 54 -6.48 -40.48 11.05
N PRO A 55 -6.01 -39.25 11.35
CA PRO A 55 -4.60 -38.98 11.62
C PRO A 55 -4.06 -39.66 12.88
N ALA A 56 -4.93 -40.13 13.78
CA ALA A 56 -4.55 -40.90 14.97
C ALA A 56 -4.37 -42.40 14.67
N HIS A 57 -4.81 -42.88 13.50
CA HIS A 57 -4.66 -44.26 13.11
C HIS A 57 -3.18 -44.64 12.99
N PHE A 58 -2.78 -45.79 13.54
CA PHE A 58 -1.37 -46.21 13.56
C PHE A 58 -0.78 -46.38 12.14
N ALA A 59 -1.61 -46.78 11.18
CA ALA A 59 -1.24 -46.92 9.77
C ALA A 59 -1.58 -45.68 8.91
N TYR A 60 -1.84 -44.52 9.54
CA TYR A 60 -2.08 -43.29 8.79
C TYR A 60 -0.86 -42.96 7.92
N PRO A 61 -1.03 -42.63 6.62
CA PRO A 61 0.08 -42.45 5.71
C PRO A 61 1.07 -41.39 6.20
N THR A 62 2.36 -41.74 6.20
CA THR A 62 3.44 -40.82 6.62
C THR A 62 3.49 -39.58 5.75
N TYR A 63 3.23 -39.73 4.45
CA TYR A 63 3.12 -38.61 3.52
C TYR A 63 1.97 -37.67 3.87
N ALA A 64 0.75 -38.20 4.09
CA ALA A 64 -0.41 -37.40 4.49
C ALA A 64 -0.15 -36.65 5.80
N ARG A 65 0.57 -37.26 6.75
CA ARG A 65 0.98 -36.60 8.01
C ARG A 65 1.95 -35.44 7.76
N ALA A 66 2.98 -35.66 6.95
CA ALA A 66 3.95 -34.62 6.63
C ALA A 66 3.32 -33.45 5.84
N ALA A 67 2.46 -33.77 4.87
CA ALA A 67 1.73 -32.77 4.09
C ALA A 67 0.77 -31.94 4.96
N ALA A 68 0.05 -32.58 5.89
CA ALA A 68 -0.81 -31.88 6.85
C ALA A 68 -0.01 -30.92 7.75
N THR A 69 1.13 -31.36 8.31
CA THR A 69 2.01 -30.48 9.09
C THR A 69 2.51 -29.30 8.26
N ARG A 70 2.93 -29.54 7.01
CA ARG A 70 3.40 -28.47 6.13
C ARG A 70 2.28 -27.47 5.81
N ARG A 71 1.06 -27.96 5.56
CA ARG A 71 -0.12 -27.11 5.34
C ARG A 71 -0.39 -26.22 6.54
N ASP A 72 -0.35 -26.79 7.74
CA ASP A 72 -0.63 -26.04 8.96
C ASP A 72 0.42 -24.93 9.17
N ASN A 73 1.68 -25.20 8.85
CA ASN A 73 2.74 -24.18 8.82
C ASN A 73 2.47 -23.08 7.76
N MET A 74 1.99 -23.43 6.56
CA MET A 74 1.61 -22.44 5.53
C MET A 74 0.45 -21.55 6.01
N ARG A 75 -0.57 -22.14 6.66
CA ARG A 75 -1.70 -21.40 7.24
C ARG A 75 -1.26 -20.48 8.38
N GLN A 76 -0.37 -20.96 9.26
CA GLN A 76 0.20 -20.14 10.32
C GLN A 76 1.02 -18.97 9.76
N SER A 77 1.81 -19.21 8.70
CA SER A 77 2.58 -18.16 8.02
C SER A 77 1.66 -17.12 7.37
N ALA A 78 0.58 -17.54 6.72
CA ALA A 78 -0.43 -16.65 6.16
C ALA A 78 -1.14 -15.81 7.23
N ALA A 79 -1.46 -16.40 8.39
CA ALA A 79 -2.06 -15.70 9.52
C ALA A 79 -1.11 -14.68 10.15
N ALA A 80 0.18 -15.02 10.31
CA ALA A 80 1.19 -14.09 10.80
C ALA A 80 1.37 -12.86 9.88
N LEU A 81 1.18 -13.04 8.56
CA LEU A 81 1.21 -11.94 7.60
C LEU A 81 0.02 -11.00 7.71
N GLU A 82 -1.09 -11.38 8.35
CA GLU A 82 -2.25 -10.50 8.51
C GLU A 82 -1.92 -9.30 9.40
N GLY A 83 -1.20 -9.53 10.50
CA GLY A 83 -0.73 -8.45 11.38
C GLY A 83 0.23 -7.51 10.65
N GLN A 84 1.21 -8.06 9.92
CA GLN A 84 2.16 -7.27 9.12
C GLN A 84 1.47 -6.48 8.00
N LEU A 85 0.44 -7.05 7.38
CA LEU A 85 -0.36 -6.39 6.36
C LEU A 85 -1.15 -5.21 6.93
N ALA A 86 -1.76 -5.40 8.11
CA ALA A 86 -2.50 -4.34 8.78
C ALA A 86 -1.58 -3.16 9.13
N GLU A 87 -0.40 -3.45 9.68
CA GLU A 87 0.63 -2.44 9.97
C GLU A 87 1.09 -1.71 8.69
N ALA A 88 1.44 -2.46 7.62
CA ALA A 88 1.87 -1.85 6.37
C ALA A 88 0.77 -0.98 5.71
N LYS A 89 -0.50 -1.35 5.85
CA LYS A 89 -1.64 -0.54 5.39
C LYS A 89 -1.82 0.72 6.21
N ALA A 90 -1.60 0.66 7.53
CA ALA A 90 -1.59 1.84 8.38
C ALA A 90 -0.47 2.81 7.99
N GLU A 91 0.77 2.31 7.84
CA GLU A 91 1.93 3.10 7.37
C GLU A 91 1.65 3.77 6.00
N LEU A 92 1.01 3.03 5.08
CA LEU A 92 0.62 3.58 3.79
C LEU A 92 -0.41 4.71 3.92
N GLY A 93 -1.42 4.52 4.79
CA GLY A 93 -2.42 5.54 5.08
C GLY A 93 -1.80 6.82 5.64
N GLU A 94 -0.89 6.70 6.60
CA GLU A 94 -0.15 7.83 7.17
C GLU A 94 0.67 8.58 6.10
N ALA A 95 1.39 7.84 5.24
CA ALA A 95 2.16 8.44 4.15
C ALA A 95 1.28 9.20 3.15
N PHE A 96 0.08 8.67 2.85
CA PHE A 96 -0.89 9.34 1.99
C PHE A 96 -1.43 10.63 2.62
N GLU A 97 -1.77 10.61 3.91
CA GLU A 97 -2.23 11.80 4.62
C GLU A 97 -1.16 12.90 4.64
N ASP A 98 0.11 12.53 4.85
CA ASP A 98 1.22 13.47 4.85
C ASP A 98 1.48 14.07 3.45
N LEU A 99 1.41 13.26 2.40
CA LEU A 99 1.47 13.76 1.02
C LEU A 99 0.36 14.77 0.76
N LYS A 100 -0.89 14.42 1.12
CA LYS A 100 -2.07 15.25 0.88
C LYS A 100 -2.00 16.58 1.62
N LYS A 101 -1.52 16.61 2.86
CA LYS A 101 -1.30 17.86 3.61
C LYS A 101 -0.36 18.80 2.87
N ILE A 102 0.75 18.28 2.33
CA ILE A 102 1.74 19.10 1.62
C ILE A 102 1.17 19.61 0.29
N GLU A 103 0.46 18.77 -0.45
CA GLU A 103 -0.20 19.14 -1.72
C GLU A 103 -1.24 20.25 -1.50
N ILE A 104 -2.12 20.12 -0.49
CA ILE A 104 -3.12 21.16 -0.17
C ILE A 104 -2.45 22.49 0.17
N LEU A 105 -1.38 22.45 0.95
CA LEU A 105 -0.66 23.67 1.32
C LEU A 105 0.06 24.29 0.11
N ASP A 106 0.53 23.49 -0.85
CA ASP A 106 1.18 23.97 -2.08
C ASP A 106 0.15 24.63 -3.01
N ASP A 107 -1.02 24.03 -3.16
CA ASP A 107 -2.12 24.59 -3.96
C ASP A 107 -2.61 25.92 -3.39
N ARG A 108 -2.79 26.01 -2.06
CA ARG A 108 -3.18 27.28 -1.39
C ARG A 108 -2.16 28.38 -1.65
N GLU A 109 -0.87 28.08 -1.54
CA GLU A 109 0.19 29.05 -1.81
C GLU A 109 0.18 29.50 -3.28
N ARG A 110 0.11 28.56 -4.23
CA ARG A 110 0.01 28.90 -5.67
C ARG A 110 -1.20 29.77 -5.99
N THR A 111 -2.34 29.53 -5.34
CA THR A 111 -3.52 30.39 -5.52
C THR A 111 -3.30 31.80 -4.96
N ALA A 112 -2.64 31.92 -3.80
CA ALA A 112 -2.31 33.21 -3.20
C ALA A 112 -1.27 33.98 -4.02
N GLU A 113 -0.25 33.31 -4.55
CA GLU A 113 0.77 33.90 -5.43
C GLU A 113 0.14 34.47 -6.72
N ARG A 114 -0.71 33.68 -7.39
CA ARG A 114 -1.44 34.14 -8.60
C ARG A 114 -2.35 35.33 -8.32
N ALA A 115 -3.06 35.31 -7.18
CA ALA A 115 -3.91 36.42 -6.79
C ALA A 115 -3.09 37.69 -6.50
N ALA A 116 -1.93 37.56 -5.85
CA ALA A 116 -1.03 38.68 -5.58
C ALA A 116 -0.40 39.24 -6.86
N GLU A 117 -0.04 38.38 -7.81
CA GLU A 117 0.48 38.79 -9.13
C GLU A 117 -0.59 39.55 -9.92
N ALA A 118 -1.82 39.01 -10.02
CA ALA A 118 -2.94 39.69 -10.66
C ALA A 118 -3.26 41.06 -10.02
N ALA A 119 -3.17 41.17 -8.69
CA ALA A 119 -3.38 42.44 -7.99
C ALA A 119 -2.27 43.46 -8.29
N ARG A 120 -1.01 43.02 -8.40
CA ARG A 120 0.11 43.90 -8.79
C ARG A 120 -0.05 44.40 -10.22
N ASP A 121 -0.43 43.51 -11.14
CA ASP A 121 -0.65 43.86 -12.55
C ASP A 121 -1.80 44.87 -12.69
N GLN A 122 -2.90 44.66 -11.96
CA GLN A 122 -4.02 45.61 -11.94
C GLN A 122 -3.60 46.99 -11.42
N ALA A 123 -2.86 47.05 -10.29
CA ALA A 123 -2.37 48.31 -9.74
C ALA A 123 -1.42 49.05 -10.69
N ALA A 124 -0.59 48.32 -11.45
CA ALA A 124 0.27 48.90 -12.48
C ALA A 124 -0.54 49.52 -13.63
N MET A 125 -1.59 48.83 -14.09
CA MET A 125 -2.49 49.33 -15.15
C MET A 125 -3.25 50.58 -14.71
N ASP A 126 -3.76 50.60 -13.46
CA ASP A 126 -4.47 51.76 -12.91
C ASP A 126 -3.55 52.98 -12.78
N GLY A 127 -2.29 52.79 -12.38
CA GLY A 127 -1.28 53.86 -12.33
C GLY A 127 -0.97 54.46 -13.70
N ILE A 128 -0.88 53.63 -14.74
CA ILE A 128 -0.67 54.10 -16.12
C ILE A 128 -1.89 54.90 -16.61
N GLY A 129 -3.11 54.44 -16.33
CA GLY A 129 -4.35 55.17 -16.66
C GLY A 129 -4.42 56.56 -16.03
N LEU A 130 -4.05 56.67 -14.75
CA LEU A 130 -4.05 57.94 -14.01
C LEU A 130 -2.99 58.92 -14.53
N SER A 131 -1.83 58.43 -15.00
CA SER A 131 -0.78 59.28 -15.57
C SER A 131 -1.15 59.88 -16.94
N ARG A 132 -1.97 59.18 -17.74
CA ARG A 132 -2.45 59.68 -19.05
C ARG A 132 -3.57 60.71 -18.96
N ILE A 133 -4.35 60.71 -17.86
CA ILE A 133 -5.46 61.66 -17.66
C ILE A 133 -4.94 63.04 -17.16
N ARG A 134 -3.71 63.10 -16.62
CA ARG A 134 -3.09 64.33 -16.09
C ARG A 134 -2.15 65.06 -17.07
N ALA A 135 -1.90 64.51 -18.25
CA ALA A 135 -1.12 65.14 -19.31
C ALA A 135 -2.05 65.75 -20.36
#